data_AF-A0A1H8IMA3-F1
#
_entry.id   AF-A0A1H8IMA3-F1
#
_cell.length_a   1.000
_cell.length_b   1.000
_cell.length_c   1.000
_cell.angle_alpha   90.00
_cell.angle_beta   90.00
_cell.angle_gamma   90.00
#
_symmetry.space_group_name_H-M   'P 1'
#
loop_
_entity.id
_entity.type
_entity.pdbx_description
1 polymer ?
#
loop_
_entity_poly.entity_id
_entity_poly.type
_entity_poly.pdbx_seq_one_letter_code
_entity_poly.pdbx_strand_id
1 'polypeptide(L)'
;MESAMLLIAAISGIMQGVQVWMVSKDRRKARRAQQAAYVRTLQSDMINVRAEKLLSLVPESTTERLRKKVQECYEKFNEMLDNEDEYFPVDIDNAAEHALPNCVCRNLRRIVNVTGGSLPDDELQEAWTKYQCKS
;
A
#
# COMPACT_ATOMS: atom_id res chain seq x y z
N MET A 1 -18.04 0.73 0.95
CA MET A 1 -17.32 1.23 -0.24
C MET A 1 -16.06 2.00 0.13
N GLU A 2 -16.16 2.98 1.03
CA GLU A 2 -15.05 3.83 1.48
C GLU A 2 -13.80 3.04 1.87
N SER A 3 -13.94 1.96 2.66
CA SER A 3 -12.80 1.16 3.11
C SER A 3 -11.96 0.56 1.98
N ALA A 4 -12.62 0.17 0.88
CA ALA A 4 -11.95 -0.38 -0.30
C ALA A 4 -11.15 0.70 -1.04
N MET A 5 -11.73 1.88 -1.20
CA MET A 5 -11.07 3.04 -1.81
C MET A 5 -9.82 3.43 -1.03
N LEU A 6 -9.96 3.55 0.30
CA LEU A 6 -8.86 3.89 1.20
C LEU A 6 -7.75 2.85 1.19
N LEU A 7 -8.09 1.55 1.11
CA LEU A 7 -7.11 0.48 0.99
C LEU A 7 -6.29 0.60 -0.30
N ILE A 8 -6.95 0.77 -1.45
CA ILE A 8 -6.29 0.92 -2.76
C ILE A 8 -5.40 2.16 -2.77
N ALA A 9 -5.92 3.30 -2.29
CA ALA A 9 -5.17 4.55 -2.22
C ALA A 9 -3.94 4.44 -1.30
N ALA A 10 -4.07 3.78 -0.14
CA ALA A 10 -2.96 3.56 0.78
C ALA A 10 -1.83 2.77 0.13
N ILE A 11 -2.16 1.66 -0.53
CA ILE A 11 -1.19 0.81 -1.23
C ILE A 11 -0.48 1.60 -2.34
N SER A 12 -1.25 2.31 -3.17
CA SER A 12 -0.73 3.15 -4.25
C SER A 12 0.22 4.24 -3.73
N GLY A 13 -0.18 4.95 -2.68
CA GLY A 13 0.64 5.96 -2.02
C GLY A 13 2.01 5.41 -1.65
N ILE A 14 2.04 4.23 -1.03
CA ILE A 14 3.29 3.71 -0.45
C ILE A 14 4.18 3.06 -1.46
N MET A 15 3.62 2.43 -2.49
CA MET A 15 4.40 2.03 -3.65
C MET A 15 5.17 3.21 -4.25
N GLN A 16 4.55 4.39 -4.29
CA GLN A 16 5.19 5.60 -4.79
C GLN A 16 6.23 6.15 -3.81
N GLY A 17 5.91 6.18 -2.51
CA GLY A 17 6.83 6.64 -1.46
C GLY A 17 8.10 5.79 -1.40
N VAL A 18 7.93 4.46 -1.34
CA VAL A 18 9.03 3.48 -1.38
C VAL A 18 9.87 3.66 -2.63
N GLN A 19 9.24 3.77 -3.81
CA GLN A 19 9.99 3.95 -5.06
C GLN A 19 10.85 5.21 -5.05
N VAL A 20 10.30 6.34 -4.58
CA VAL A 20 11.05 7.60 -4.51
C VAL A 20 12.15 7.51 -3.47
N TRP A 21 11.90 6.87 -2.32
CA TRP A 21 12.95 6.60 -1.33
C TRP A 21 14.09 5.78 -1.94
N MET A 22 13.78 4.66 -2.59
CA MET A 22 14.79 3.77 -3.17
C MET A 22 15.68 4.46 -4.21
N VAL A 23 15.13 5.42 -4.97
CA VAL A 23 15.88 6.15 -6.00
C VAL A 23 16.66 7.35 -5.45
N SER A 24 16.04 8.12 -4.55
CA SER A 24 16.57 9.44 -4.15
C SER A 24 17.17 9.48 -2.76
N LYS A 25 16.83 8.52 -1.88
CA LYS A 25 17.16 8.50 -0.45
C LYS A 25 16.80 9.80 0.27
N ASP A 26 15.79 10.52 -0.25
CA ASP A 26 15.31 11.80 0.26
C ASP A 26 13.94 11.59 0.92
N ARG A 27 13.90 11.73 2.25
CA ARG A 27 12.68 11.47 3.04
C ARG A 27 11.53 12.39 2.66
N ARG A 28 11.82 13.67 2.42
CA ARG A 28 10.81 14.68 2.09
C ARG A 28 10.21 14.40 0.72
N LYS A 29 11.03 14.03 -0.26
CA LYS A 29 10.55 13.62 -1.59
C LYS A 29 9.71 12.34 -1.49
N ALA A 30 10.16 11.34 -0.73
CA ALA A 30 9.42 10.10 -0.53
C ALA A 30 8.04 10.36 0.11
N ARG A 31 8.00 11.14 1.19
CA ARG A 31 6.76 11.49 1.90
C ARG A 31 5.78 12.26 1.01
N ARG A 32 6.27 13.26 0.27
CA ARG A 32 5.44 14.03 -0.68
C ARG A 32 4.89 13.16 -1.80
N ALA A 33 5.72 12.29 -2.37
CA ALA A 33 5.32 11.41 -3.45
C ALA A 33 4.25 10.41 -2.98
N GLN A 34 4.39 9.91 -1.75
CA GLN A 34 3.39 9.07 -1.12
C GLN A 34 2.05 9.78 -0.96
N GLN A 35 2.05 10.96 -0.33
CA GLN A 35 0.82 11.72 -0.10
C GLN A 35 0.15 12.12 -1.42
N ALA A 36 0.94 12.53 -2.41
CA ALA A 36 0.44 12.90 -3.73
C ALA A 36 -0.21 11.71 -4.44
N ALA A 37 0.42 10.53 -4.42
CA ALA A 37 -0.17 9.33 -5.01
C ALA A 37 -1.43 8.87 -4.26
N TYR A 38 -1.46 8.94 -2.93
CA TYR A 38 -2.65 8.65 -2.13
C TYR A 38 -3.83 9.53 -2.52
N VAL A 39 -3.63 10.85 -2.52
CA VAL A 39 -4.68 11.83 -2.87
C VAL A 39 -5.11 11.67 -4.32
N ARG A 40 -4.17 11.53 -5.25
CA ARG A 40 -4.47 11.33 -6.68
C ARG A 40 -5.30 10.07 -6.91
N THR A 41 -5.01 8.98 -6.21
CA THR A 41 -5.77 7.73 -6.32
C THR A 41 -7.18 7.87 -5.77
N LEU A 42 -7.37 8.58 -4.64
CA LEU A 42 -8.71 8.89 -4.12
C LEU A 42 -9.52 9.82 -5.03
N GLN A 43 -8.86 10.71 -5.76
CA GLN A 43 -9.49 11.64 -6.70
C GLN A 43 -9.70 11.04 -8.09
N SER A 44 -9.25 9.81 -8.35
CA SER A 44 -9.41 9.15 -9.64
C SER A 44 -10.87 8.79 -9.88
N ASP A 45 -11.40 9.09 -11.06
CA ASP A 45 -12.75 8.68 -11.46
C ASP A 45 -12.94 7.14 -11.42
N MET A 46 -11.84 6.39 -11.52
CA MET A 46 -11.85 4.91 -11.50
C MET A 46 -11.92 4.31 -10.09
N ILE A 47 -11.73 5.10 -9.04
CA ILE A 47 -11.61 4.56 -7.68
C ILE A 47 -12.89 3.85 -7.19
N ASN A 48 -14.06 4.35 -7.58
CA ASN A 48 -15.34 3.76 -7.23
C ASN A 48 -15.52 2.41 -7.94
N VAL A 49 -15.23 2.34 -9.23
CA VAL A 49 -15.28 1.10 -10.03
C VAL A 49 -14.35 0.04 -9.45
N ARG A 50 -13.15 0.44 -9.05
CA ARG A 50 -12.16 -0.45 -8.42
C ARG A 50 -12.61 -0.95 -7.06
N ALA A 51 -13.16 -0.06 -6.24
CA ALA A 51 -13.72 -0.39 -4.94
C ALA A 51 -14.90 -1.35 -5.05
N GLU A 52 -15.81 -1.14 -6.01
CA GLU A 52 -16.92 -2.05 -6.31
C GLU A 52 -16.42 -3.42 -6.75
N LYS A 53 -15.43 -3.45 -7.66
CA LYS A 53 -14.84 -4.71 -8.13
C LYS A 53 -14.22 -5.50 -6.97
N LEU A 54 -13.51 -4.83 -6.04
CA LEU A 54 -13.00 -5.48 -4.84
C LEU A 54 -14.12 -5.98 -3.93
N LEU A 55 -15.15 -5.17 -3.67
CA LEU A 55 -16.26 -5.50 -2.78
C LEU A 55 -17.20 -6.58 -3.33
N SER A 56 -17.22 -6.77 -4.65
CA SER A 56 -17.96 -7.88 -5.27
C SER A 56 -17.40 -9.26 -4.94
N LEU A 57 -16.12 -9.32 -4.54
CA LEU A 57 -15.43 -10.58 -4.18
C LEU A 57 -15.06 -10.66 -2.70
N VAL A 58 -14.84 -9.51 -2.05
CA VAL A 58 -14.39 -9.45 -0.65
C VAL A 58 -15.42 -8.68 0.17
N PRO A 59 -16.00 -9.31 1.21
CA PRO A 59 -16.95 -8.63 2.08
C PRO A 59 -16.38 -7.35 2.70
N GLU A 60 -17.22 -6.33 2.85
CA GLU A 60 -16.81 -5.02 3.35
C GLU A 60 -16.13 -5.08 4.73
N SER A 61 -16.61 -5.94 5.64
CA SER A 61 -16.00 -6.14 6.95
C SER A 61 -14.57 -6.70 6.88
N THR A 62 -14.28 -7.54 5.88
CA THR A 62 -12.93 -8.05 5.59
C THR A 62 -12.08 -6.95 5.00
N THR A 63 -12.62 -6.18 4.06
CA THR A 63 -11.92 -5.05 3.43
C THR A 63 -11.53 -3.97 4.45
N GLU A 64 -12.43 -3.62 5.38
CA GLU A 64 -12.12 -2.69 6.47
C GLU A 64 -11.01 -3.21 7.39
N ARG A 65 -11.04 -4.51 7.72
CA ARG A 65 -9.96 -5.12 8.50
C ARG A 65 -8.63 -5.10 7.76
N LEU A 66 -8.64 -5.35 6.45
CA LEU A 66 -7.44 -5.29 5.62
C LEU A 66 -6.91 -3.86 5.53
N ARG A 67 -7.79 -2.87 5.32
CA ARG A 67 -7.46 -1.45 5.32
C ARG A 67 -6.72 -1.07 6.60
N LYS A 68 -7.25 -1.41 7.78
CA LYS A 68 -6.59 -1.12 9.06
C LYS A 68 -5.21 -1.74 9.16
N LYS A 69 -5.09 -3.03 8.84
CA LYS A 69 -3.79 -3.73 8.91
C LYS A 69 -2.77 -3.18 7.93
N VAL A 70 -3.22 -2.82 6.75
CA VAL A 70 -2.37 -2.20 5.73
C VAL A 70 -1.94 -0.81 6.19
N GLN A 71 -2.86 0.01 6.72
CA GLN A 71 -2.52 1.29 7.36
C GLN A 71 -1.49 1.13 8.50
N GLU A 72 -1.65 0.14 9.38
CA GLU A 72 -0.69 -0.17 10.46
C GLU A 72 0.70 -0.54 9.91
N CYS A 73 0.77 -1.28 8.80
CA CYS A 73 2.05 -1.58 8.14
C CYS A 73 2.83 -0.30 7.79
N TYR A 74 2.09 0.77 7.55
CA TYR A 74 2.53 1.95 6.84
C TYR A 74 2.79 3.15 7.73
N GLU A 75 2.06 3.24 8.84
CA GLU A 75 2.26 4.27 9.86
C GLU A 75 3.70 4.31 10.34
N LYS A 76 4.30 3.13 10.59
CA LYS A 76 5.71 3.05 10.99
C LYS A 76 6.67 3.55 9.93
N PHE A 77 6.41 3.29 8.64
CA PHE A 77 7.26 3.83 7.58
C PHE A 77 7.12 5.35 7.46
N ASN A 78 5.91 5.89 7.64
CA ASN A 78 5.70 7.34 7.65
C ASN A 78 6.44 7.99 8.81
N GLU A 79 6.36 7.40 10.00
CA GLU A 79 7.10 7.83 11.18
C GLU A 79 8.61 7.86 10.89
N MET A 80 9.15 6.81 10.25
CA MET A 80 10.55 6.78 9.85
C MET A 80 10.91 7.87 8.82
N LEU A 81 10.01 8.24 7.92
CA LEU A 81 10.24 9.34 6.98
C LEU A 81 10.15 10.71 7.66
N ASP A 82 9.26 10.87 8.65
CA ASP A 82 8.96 12.16 9.28
C ASP A 82 9.95 12.49 10.42
N ASN A 83 10.61 11.49 11.03
CA ASN A 83 11.57 11.67 12.13
C ASN A 83 13.02 11.43 11.68
N GLU A 84 13.67 12.49 11.17
CA GLU A 84 15.04 12.39 10.62
C GLU A 84 16.10 11.98 11.65
N ASP A 85 15.94 12.43 12.90
CA ASP A 85 16.90 12.25 13.98
C ASP A 85 16.84 10.88 14.68
N GLU A 86 15.76 10.11 14.45
CA GLU A 86 15.51 8.85 15.16
C GLU A 86 15.90 7.59 14.38
N TYR A 87 15.96 7.70 13.05
CA TYR A 87 16.13 6.54 12.16
C TYR A 87 17.30 6.80 11.21
N PHE A 88 18.13 5.81 10.93
CA PHE A 88 19.16 5.94 9.90
C PHE A 88 18.58 5.58 8.52
N PRO A 89 19.18 6.06 7.41
CA PRO A 89 18.77 5.65 6.07
C PRO A 89 18.72 4.13 5.87
N VAL A 90 19.64 3.39 6.50
CA VAL A 90 19.65 1.92 6.43
C VAL A 90 18.41 1.28 7.08
N ASP A 91 17.86 1.89 8.13
CA ASP A 91 16.63 1.39 8.75
C ASP A 91 15.44 1.56 7.79
N ILE A 92 15.41 2.69 7.08
CA ILE A 92 14.38 2.99 6.08
C ILE A 92 14.52 2.07 4.86
N ASP A 93 15.75 1.77 4.44
CA ASP A 93 16.01 0.78 3.40
C ASP A 93 15.47 -0.59 3.78
N ASN A 94 15.79 -1.08 4.98
CA ASN A 94 15.27 -2.34 5.49
C ASN A 94 13.73 -2.34 5.56
N ALA A 95 13.13 -1.21 5.97
CA ALA A 95 11.69 -1.08 6.01
C ALA A 95 11.07 -1.12 4.60
N ALA A 96 11.65 -0.40 3.65
CA ALA A 96 11.20 -0.28 2.27
C ALA A 96 11.36 -1.57 1.46
N GLU A 97 12.47 -2.29 1.64
CA GLU A 97 12.80 -3.51 0.89
C GLU A 97 12.17 -4.77 1.48
N HIS A 98 11.93 -4.80 2.80
CA HIS A 98 11.53 -6.03 3.47
C HIS A 98 10.26 -5.88 4.30
N ALA A 99 10.26 -5.00 5.31
CA ALA A 99 9.17 -4.96 6.30
C ALA A 99 7.83 -4.59 5.64
N LEU A 100 7.84 -3.54 4.82
CA LEU A 100 6.66 -3.06 4.10
C LEU A 100 6.16 -4.08 3.08
N PRO A 101 6.97 -4.54 2.09
CA PRO A 101 6.56 -5.58 1.16
C PRO A 101 5.95 -6.80 1.86
N ASN A 102 6.59 -7.33 2.90
CA ASN A 102 6.09 -8.50 3.63
C ASN A 102 4.73 -8.25 4.28
N CYS A 103 4.54 -7.07 4.87
CA CYS A 103 3.28 -6.71 5.52
C CYS A 103 2.15 -6.55 4.49
N VAL A 104 2.43 -5.91 3.35
CA VAL A 104 1.47 -5.77 2.24
C VAL A 104 1.13 -7.12 1.64
N CYS A 105 2.14 -7.92 1.29
CA CYS A 105 1.95 -9.25 0.70
C CYS A 105 1.11 -10.16 1.60
N ARG A 106 1.30 -10.12 2.92
CA ARG A 106 0.48 -10.88 3.87
C ARG A 106 -1.00 -10.52 3.77
N ASN A 107 -1.32 -9.24 3.55
CA ASN A 107 -2.71 -8.78 3.42
C ASN A 107 -3.27 -9.05 2.01
N LEU A 108 -2.49 -8.83 0.95
CA LEU A 108 -2.91 -9.17 -0.42
C LEU A 108 -3.15 -10.67 -0.60
N ARG A 109 -2.35 -11.54 0.06
CA ARG A 109 -2.56 -13.00 0.04
C ARG A 109 -3.93 -13.38 0.60
N ARG A 110 -4.42 -12.66 1.61
CA ARG A 110 -5.77 -12.90 2.13
C ARG A 110 -6.84 -12.56 1.09
N ILE A 111 -6.65 -11.50 0.32
CA ILE A 111 -7.55 -11.16 -0.78
C ILE A 111 -7.52 -12.30 -1.82
N VAL A 112 -6.33 -12.66 -2.31
CA VAL A 112 -6.14 -13.75 -3.29
C VAL A 112 -6.78 -15.07 -2.84
N ASN A 113 -6.63 -15.42 -1.56
CA ASN A 113 -7.22 -16.65 -1.00
C ASN A 113 -8.76 -16.60 -1.00
N VAL A 114 -9.35 -15.41 -0.77
CA VAL A 114 -10.82 -15.23 -0.78
C VAL A 114 -11.36 -15.18 -2.22
N THR A 115 -10.62 -14.59 -3.15
CA THR A 115 -11.05 -14.41 -4.54
C THR A 115 -10.76 -15.61 -5.45
N GLY A 116 -10.09 -16.65 -4.94
CA GLY A 116 -9.80 -17.86 -5.70
C GLY A 116 -8.60 -17.74 -6.65
N GLY A 117 -7.65 -16.85 -6.37
CA GLY A 117 -6.34 -16.84 -7.03
C GLY A 117 -5.94 -15.57 -7.78
N SER A 118 -6.82 -14.56 -7.88
CA SER A 118 -6.51 -13.30 -8.59
C SER A 118 -6.90 -12.07 -7.78
N LEU A 119 -6.14 -10.98 -7.92
CA LEU A 119 -6.52 -9.70 -7.34
C LEU A 119 -7.50 -8.99 -8.29
N PRO A 120 -8.63 -8.48 -7.78
CA PRO A 120 -9.64 -7.83 -8.62
C PRO A 120 -9.23 -6.44 -9.11
N ASP A 121 -8.17 -5.83 -8.58
CA ASP A 121 -7.80 -4.45 -8.88
C ASP A 121 -6.38 -4.39 -9.45
N ASP A 122 -6.17 -3.55 -10.46
CA ASP A 122 -4.92 -3.49 -11.20
C ASP A 122 -3.78 -2.92 -10.32
N GLU A 123 -4.05 -1.97 -9.44
CA GLU A 123 -3.08 -1.42 -8.50
C GLU A 123 -2.70 -2.44 -7.42
N LEU A 124 -3.68 -3.20 -6.92
CA LEU A 124 -3.38 -4.34 -6.04
C LEU A 124 -2.52 -5.38 -6.78
N GLN A 125 -2.81 -5.64 -8.06
CA GLN A 125 -2.05 -6.57 -8.90
C GLN A 125 -0.63 -6.06 -9.20
N GLU A 126 -0.46 -4.76 -9.39
CA GLU A 126 0.84 -4.11 -9.54
C GLU A 126 1.64 -4.25 -8.24
N ALA A 127 1.04 -3.94 -7.09
CA ALA A 127 1.66 -4.11 -5.78
C ALA A 127 2.12 -5.55 -5.56
N TRP A 128 1.25 -6.52 -5.87
CA TRP A 128 1.54 -7.95 -5.77
C TRP A 128 2.76 -8.36 -6.60
N THR A 129 2.85 -7.81 -7.81
CA THR A 129 3.93 -8.12 -8.76
C THR A 129 5.23 -7.45 -8.33
N LYS A 130 5.18 -6.14 -8.03
CA LYS A 130 6.31 -5.32 -7.62
C LYS A 130 6.98 -5.85 -6.34
N TYR A 131 6.18 -6.31 -5.38
CA TYR A 131 6.66 -6.86 -4.11
C TYR A 131 6.86 -8.38 -4.14
N GLN A 132 6.72 -9.02 -5.31
CA GLN A 132 6.93 -10.46 -5.48
C GLN A 132 6.16 -11.33 -4.46
N CYS A 133 4.89 -11.00 -4.22
CA CYS A 133 4.10 -11.60 -3.14
C CYS A 133 3.78 -13.10 -3.30
N LYS A 134 4.25 -13.78 -4.34
CA LYS A 134 4.00 -15.21 -4.64
C LYS A 134 4.86 -16.19 -3.83
N SER A 135 5.77 -15.70 -2.97
CA SER A 135 6.73 -16.48 -2.17
C SER A 135 6.18 -17.11 -0.90
#